data_AF-A0A5B9VYA7-F1
#
_entry.id   AF-A0A5B9VYA7-F1
#
_cell.length_a   1.000
_cell.length_b   1.000
_cell.length_c   1.000
_cell.angle_alpha   90.00
_cell.angle_beta   90.00
_cell.angle_gamma   90.00
#
_symmetry.space_group_name_H-M   'P 1'
#
loop_
_entity.id
_entity.type
_entity.pdbx_description
1 polymer ?
#
loop_
_entity_poly.entity_id
_entity_poly.type
_entity_poly.pdbx_seq_one_letter_code
_entity_poly.pdbx_strand_id
1 'polypeptide(L)'
;MCVGIALPWSELPTELSARYGLERRVHERGGEREVRFYYRDRRPRLPIWRDGRLMVVRWGNGRGQSRFLPATGWTWQSTIDEGYWRNLDGVYVDIPASLGYDRGVWYRIRQGIRGILVPDERGAAVAYMICEPASHYYQVMTRSTRMPVLIEERI
;
A
#
# COMPACT_ATOMS: atom_id res chain seq x y z
N MET A 1 3.90 3.66 11.13
CA MET A 1 3.79 3.69 9.67
C MET A 1 2.74 2.68 9.26
N CYS A 2 1.84 3.02 8.34
CA CYS A 2 0.78 2.15 7.83
C CYS A 2 1.35 0.83 7.28
N VAL A 3 1.15 -0.27 8.02
CA VAL A 3 1.69 -1.61 7.73
C VAL A 3 0.63 -2.60 7.27
N GLY A 4 -0.61 -2.15 7.12
CA GLY A 4 -1.65 -2.92 6.47
C GLY A 4 -2.74 -2.04 5.91
N ILE A 5 -3.49 -2.60 4.97
CA ILE A 5 -4.68 -1.97 4.40
C ILE A 5 -5.79 -3.02 4.30
N ALA A 6 -7.03 -2.55 4.18
CA ALA A 6 -8.17 -3.39 3.85
C ALA A 6 -8.95 -2.82 2.68
N LEU A 7 -9.53 -3.72 1.89
CA LEU A 7 -10.49 -3.43 0.84
C LEU A 7 -11.77 -4.22 1.06
N PRO A 8 -12.95 -3.67 0.74
CA PRO A 8 -14.17 -4.46 0.69
C PRO A 8 -14.01 -5.63 -0.29
N TRP A 9 -14.54 -6.80 0.07
CA TRP A 9 -14.49 -7.99 -0.81
C TRP A 9 -15.16 -7.72 -2.17
N SER A 10 -16.22 -6.92 -2.18
CA SER A 10 -16.96 -6.52 -3.37
C SER A 10 -16.16 -5.67 -4.36
N GLU A 11 -15.08 -5.02 -3.92
CA GLU A 11 -14.21 -4.20 -4.79
C GLU A 11 -13.09 -5.02 -5.46
N LEU A 12 -13.00 -6.32 -5.17
CA LEU A 12 -12.00 -7.20 -5.76
C LEU A 12 -12.59 -8.00 -6.93
N PRO A 13 -12.02 -7.89 -8.14
CA PRO A 13 -12.31 -8.79 -9.25
C PRO A 13 -12.07 -10.25 -8.85
N THR A 14 -13.02 -11.11 -9.21
CA THR A 14 -13.01 -12.54 -8.85
C THR A 14 -11.73 -13.25 -9.33
N GLU A 15 -11.18 -12.84 -10.47
CA GLU A 15 -9.97 -13.41 -11.06
C GLU A 15 -8.74 -13.15 -10.20
N LEU A 16 -8.65 -11.99 -9.55
CA LEU A 16 -7.56 -11.67 -8.63
C LEU A 16 -7.68 -12.49 -7.34
N SER A 17 -8.90 -12.69 -6.86
CA SER A 17 -9.17 -13.49 -5.67
C SER A 17 -8.65 -14.92 -5.81
N ALA A 18 -8.95 -15.58 -6.93
CA ALA A 18 -8.46 -16.92 -7.23
C ALA A 18 -6.93 -16.95 -7.43
N ARG A 19 -6.40 -16.04 -8.27
CA ARG A 19 -4.97 -16.02 -8.63
C ARG A 19 -4.03 -15.82 -7.44
N TYR A 20 -4.43 -15.00 -6.48
CA TYR A 20 -3.60 -14.66 -5.32
C TYR A 20 -4.06 -15.34 -4.02
N GLY A 21 -5.09 -16.19 -4.08
CA GLY A 21 -5.66 -16.88 -2.92
C GLY A 21 -6.14 -15.91 -1.85
N LEU A 22 -6.78 -14.80 -2.27
CA LEU A 22 -7.18 -13.72 -1.36
C LEU A 22 -8.27 -14.13 -0.38
N GLU A 23 -8.98 -15.23 -0.64
CA GLU A 23 -9.97 -15.81 0.28
C GLU A 23 -9.38 -16.09 1.67
N ARG A 24 -8.11 -16.49 1.75
CA ARG A 24 -7.41 -16.74 3.02
C ARG A 24 -7.11 -15.47 3.82
N ARG A 25 -7.35 -14.30 3.22
CA ARG A 25 -7.12 -12.97 3.80
C ARG A 25 -8.44 -12.26 4.10
N VAL A 26 -9.56 -12.95 3.94
CA VAL A 26 -10.89 -12.40 4.22
C VAL A 26 -11.10 -12.32 5.72
N HIS A 27 -11.58 -11.17 6.16
CA HIS A 27 -12.04 -10.94 7.51
C HIS A 27 -13.45 -10.34 7.46
N GLU A 28 -14.20 -10.58 8.52
CA GLU A 28 -15.48 -9.93 8.73
C GLU A 28 -15.32 -8.81 9.75
N ARG A 29 -15.90 -7.65 9.46
CA ARG A 29 -15.95 -6.50 10.38
C ARG A 29 -17.34 -5.87 10.28
N GLY A 30 -18.12 -5.98 11.34
CA GLY A 30 -19.47 -5.40 11.39
C GLY A 30 -20.43 -5.97 10.33
N GLY A 31 -20.29 -7.26 9.99
CA GLY A 31 -21.11 -7.93 8.97
C GLY A 31 -20.59 -7.79 7.54
N GLU A 32 -19.59 -6.94 7.30
CA GLU A 32 -19.00 -6.74 5.97
C GLU A 32 -17.70 -7.53 5.80
N ARG A 33 -17.53 -8.13 4.62
CA ARG A 33 -16.31 -8.87 4.26
C ARG A 33 -15.26 -7.92 3.68
N GLU A 34 -14.06 -7.98 4.23
CA GLU A 34 -12.90 -7.22 3.77
C GLU A 34 -11.70 -8.14 3.52
N VAL A 35 -10.84 -7.79 2.56
CA VAL A 35 -9.55 -8.45 2.34
C VAL A 35 -8.45 -7.60 2.93
N ARG A 36 -7.64 -8.22 3.78
CA ARG A 36 -6.51 -7.54 4.43
C ARG A 36 -5.18 -7.86 3.76
N PHE A 37 -4.39 -6.82 3.56
CA PHE A 37 -3.03 -6.90 3.08
C PHE A 37 -2.10 -6.36 4.14
N TYR A 38 -1.09 -7.15 4.54
CA TYR A 38 -0.12 -6.74 5.54
C TYR A 38 1.30 -6.80 5.00
N TYR A 39 2.08 -5.77 5.35
CA TYR A 39 3.49 -5.72 5.01
C TYR A 39 4.32 -6.81 5.72
N ARG A 40 3.86 -7.30 6.89
CA ARG A 40 4.54 -8.38 7.64
C ARG A 40 4.33 -9.78 7.04
N ASP A 41 3.49 -9.93 6.02
CA ASP A 41 3.22 -11.23 5.42
C ASP A 41 4.50 -11.90 4.90
N ARG A 42 4.48 -13.22 4.76
CA ARG A 42 5.58 -13.97 4.12
C ARG A 42 5.84 -13.48 2.70
N ARG A 43 4.77 -13.10 1.99
CA ARG A 43 4.81 -12.51 0.64
C ARG A 43 3.95 -11.24 0.68
N PRO A 44 4.52 -10.08 1.04
CA PRO A 44 3.80 -8.82 1.10
C PRO A 44 3.24 -8.45 -0.26
N ARG A 45 1.94 -8.18 -0.31
CA ARG A 45 1.22 -7.84 -1.54
C ARG A 45 0.50 -6.52 -1.36
N LEU A 46 0.38 -5.76 -2.45
CA LEU A 46 -0.34 -4.51 -2.47
C LEU A 46 -1.26 -4.47 -3.70
N PRO A 47 -2.58 -4.24 -3.53
CA PRO A 47 -3.45 -3.88 -4.63
C PRO A 47 -3.08 -2.47 -5.13
N ILE A 48 -3.10 -2.28 -6.45
CA ILE A 48 -2.87 -0.98 -7.09
C ILE A 48 -3.80 -0.82 -8.29
N TRP A 49 -4.24 0.40 -8.56
CA TRP A 49 -4.81 0.80 -9.83
C TRP A 49 -3.70 1.24 -10.78
N ARG A 50 -3.65 0.62 -11.96
CA ARG A 50 -2.79 1.01 -13.06
C ARG A 50 -3.55 0.84 -14.38
N ASP A 51 -3.57 1.88 -15.21
CA ASP A 51 -4.22 1.86 -16.53
C ASP A 51 -5.68 1.35 -16.48
N GLY A 52 -6.43 1.78 -15.46
CA GLY A 52 -7.82 1.38 -15.24
C GLY A 52 -8.03 -0.06 -14.75
N ARG A 53 -6.97 -0.79 -14.41
CA ARG A 53 -7.02 -2.18 -13.95
C ARG A 53 -6.49 -2.33 -12.54
N LEU A 54 -7.19 -3.12 -11.74
CA LEU A 54 -6.72 -3.50 -10.42
C LEU A 54 -5.68 -4.61 -10.59
N MET A 55 -4.51 -4.42 -10.00
CA MET A 55 -3.41 -5.38 -10.01
C MET A 55 -2.96 -5.64 -8.59
N VAL A 56 -2.49 -6.86 -8.30
CA VAL A 56 -1.85 -7.19 -7.01
C VAL A 56 -0.37 -7.41 -7.25
N VAL A 57 0.44 -6.50 -6.75
CA VAL A 57 1.90 -6.47 -6.95
C VAL A 57 2.66 -6.75 -5.64
N ARG A 58 3.99 -6.83 -5.69
CA ARG A 58 4.81 -6.97 -4.48
C ARG A 58 4.77 -5.66 -3.69
N TRP A 59 4.54 -5.73 -2.38
CA TRP A 59 4.68 -4.56 -1.50
C TRP A 59 6.14 -4.42 -1.06
N GLY A 60 6.84 -3.46 -1.68
CA GLY A 60 8.20 -3.08 -1.32
C GLY A 60 9.25 -4.17 -1.50
N ASN A 61 10.40 -3.94 -0.86
CA ASN A 61 11.58 -4.80 -0.88
C ASN A 61 12.06 -5.13 0.54
N GLY A 62 11.15 -5.24 1.52
CA GLY A 62 11.50 -5.46 2.92
C GLY A 62 12.24 -6.75 3.25
N ARG A 63 12.26 -7.72 2.33
CA ARG A 63 13.04 -8.96 2.49
C ARG A 63 14.27 -9.01 1.59
N GLY A 64 14.69 -7.87 1.01
CA GLY A 64 15.89 -7.77 0.19
C GLY A 64 15.85 -8.63 -1.07
N GLN A 65 14.67 -8.80 -1.67
CA GLN A 65 14.51 -9.57 -2.91
C GLN A 65 15.12 -8.87 -4.13
N SER A 66 15.23 -7.55 -4.07
CA SER A 66 15.96 -6.72 -5.02
C SER A 66 17.24 -6.18 -4.36
N ARG A 67 18.33 -6.14 -5.12
CA ARG A 67 19.59 -5.49 -4.67
C ARG A 67 19.63 -3.99 -4.93
N PHE A 68 18.76 -3.48 -5.80
CA PHE A 68 18.77 -2.08 -6.25
C PHE A 68 17.70 -1.23 -5.59
N LEU A 69 16.60 -1.85 -5.17
CA LEU A 69 15.49 -1.12 -4.56
C LEU A 69 15.65 -0.95 -3.04
N PRO A 70 15.22 0.19 -2.46
CA PRO A 70 15.25 0.40 -1.01
C PRO A 70 14.55 -0.72 -0.22
N ALA A 71 15.20 -1.25 0.82
CA ALA A 71 14.73 -2.38 1.63
C ALA A 71 13.58 -2.02 2.60
N THR A 72 12.50 -1.48 2.05
CA THR A 72 11.33 -0.93 2.76
C THR A 72 10.06 -1.14 1.93
N GLY A 73 8.89 -0.83 2.51
CA GLY A 73 7.59 -0.81 1.85
C GLY A 73 7.06 0.58 1.57
N TRP A 74 7.84 1.61 1.93
CA TRP A 74 7.44 3.00 1.90
C TRP A 74 8.51 3.89 1.29
N THR A 75 8.09 5.03 0.76
CA THR A 75 8.97 6.12 0.37
C THR A 75 8.40 7.45 0.82
N TRP A 76 9.24 8.47 0.97
CA TRP A 76 8.78 9.80 1.31
C TRP A 76 8.35 10.56 0.07
N GLN A 77 7.30 11.37 0.19
CA GLN A 77 6.91 12.32 -0.86
C GLN A 77 8.12 13.18 -1.28
N SER A 78 8.90 13.69 -0.31
CA SER A 78 10.12 14.47 -0.59
C SER A 78 11.15 13.71 -1.42
N THR A 79 11.34 12.40 -1.20
CA THR A 79 12.24 11.57 -2.01
C THR A 79 11.73 11.40 -3.44
N ILE A 80 10.40 11.41 -3.65
CA ILE A 80 9.83 11.46 -5.00
C ILE A 80 10.13 12.81 -5.65
N ASP A 81 9.88 13.90 -4.92
CA ASP A 81 10.02 15.27 -5.42
C ASP A 81 11.47 15.60 -5.80
N GLU A 82 12.43 15.07 -5.04
CA GLU A 82 13.88 15.09 -5.32
C GLU A 82 14.29 14.28 -6.56
N GLY A 83 13.36 13.49 -7.14
CA GLY A 83 13.55 12.77 -8.39
C GLY A 83 14.25 11.42 -8.27
N TYR A 84 14.51 10.90 -7.07
CA TYR A 84 15.19 9.61 -6.84
C TYR A 84 14.60 8.47 -7.68
N TRP A 85 13.27 8.40 -7.75
CA TRP A 85 12.55 7.31 -8.42
C TRP A 85 12.42 7.49 -9.94
N ARG A 86 12.70 8.68 -10.47
CA ARG A 86 12.67 8.91 -11.94
C ARG A 86 13.75 8.09 -12.64
N ASN A 87 14.89 7.88 -11.98
CA ASN A 87 15.99 7.06 -12.48
C ASN A 87 15.72 5.54 -12.39
N LEU A 88 14.59 5.14 -11.80
CA LEU A 88 14.18 3.74 -11.60
C LEU A 88 12.86 3.43 -12.32
N ASP A 89 12.51 4.22 -13.35
CA ASP A 89 11.25 4.10 -14.10
C ASP A 89 10.00 4.12 -13.21
N GLY A 90 10.05 4.92 -12.13
CA GLY A 90 8.96 5.06 -11.19
C GLY A 90 7.73 5.76 -11.76
N VAL A 91 6.57 5.12 -11.60
CA VAL A 91 5.27 5.65 -12.03
C VAL A 91 4.35 5.75 -10.83
N TYR A 92 3.66 6.89 -10.67
CA TYR A 92 2.63 7.03 -9.65
C TYR A 92 1.48 6.04 -9.88
N VAL A 93 0.99 5.46 -8.79
CA VAL A 93 -0.15 4.56 -8.79
C VAL A 93 -1.02 4.84 -7.58
N ASP A 94 -2.28 4.44 -7.68
CA ASP A 94 -3.20 4.54 -6.55
C ASP A 94 -3.33 3.19 -5.88
N ILE A 95 -3.18 3.16 -4.56
CA ILE A 95 -3.38 1.98 -3.72
C ILE A 95 -4.78 2.10 -3.16
N PRO A 96 -5.76 1.34 -3.69
CA PRO A 96 -7.11 1.40 -3.15
C PRO A 96 -7.12 0.80 -1.75
N ALA A 97 -7.81 1.48 -0.83
CA ALA A 97 -8.00 1.05 0.54
C ALA A 97 -9.21 1.76 1.13
N SER A 98 -10.05 1.03 1.88
CA SER A 98 -11.12 1.58 2.70
C SER A 98 -10.69 1.78 4.16
N LEU A 99 -9.68 1.03 4.60
CA LEU A 99 -9.06 1.17 5.91
C LEU A 99 -7.53 1.05 5.82
N GLY A 100 -6.83 1.82 6.63
CA GLY A 100 -5.39 1.68 6.89
C GLY A 100 -5.14 1.13 8.29
N TYR A 101 -4.04 0.41 8.48
CA TYR A 101 -3.62 -0.16 9.76
C TYR A 101 -2.23 0.32 10.16
N ASP A 102 -2.15 1.02 11.29
CA ASP A 102 -0.89 1.49 11.87
C ASP A 102 -0.91 1.31 13.38
N ARG A 103 0.13 0.66 13.92
CA ARG A 103 0.34 0.46 15.37
C ARG A 103 -0.89 0.00 16.16
N GLY A 104 -1.65 -0.95 15.62
CA GLY A 104 -2.83 -1.50 16.29
C GLY A 104 -4.14 -0.78 15.97
N VAL A 105 -4.08 0.35 15.28
CA VAL A 105 -5.26 1.17 14.96
C VAL A 105 -5.65 0.99 13.50
N TRP A 106 -6.92 0.68 13.29
CA TRP A 106 -7.57 0.79 12.00
C TRP A 106 -8.20 2.16 11.86
N TYR A 107 -7.84 2.90 10.82
CA TYR A 107 -8.43 4.19 10.48
C TYR A 107 -9.06 4.15 9.10
N ARG A 108 -10.08 4.97 8.89
CA ARG A 108 -10.81 5.05 7.62
C ARG A 108 -9.97 5.75 6.56
N ILE A 109 -10.09 5.28 5.32
CA ILE A 109 -9.57 5.92 4.12
C ILE A 109 -10.75 6.05 3.15
N ARG A 110 -10.94 7.23 2.54
CA ARG A 110 -12.11 7.50 1.69
C ARG A 110 -11.89 7.12 0.24
N GLN A 111 -10.69 7.38 -0.28
CA GLN A 111 -10.38 7.18 -1.71
C GLN A 111 -9.23 6.21 -1.95
N GLY A 112 -8.18 6.30 -1.13
CA GLY A 112 -7.02 5.44 -1.23
C GLY A 112 -5.75 6.14 -0.78
N ILE A 113 -4.62 5.54 -1.13
CA ILE A 113 -3.28 6.01 -0.78
C ILE A 113 -2.47 6.18 -2.05
N ARG A 114 -1.67 7.25 -2.15
CA ARG A 114 -0.70 7.40 -3.24
C ARG A 114 0.46 6.42 -3.07
N GLY A 115 0.83 5.78 -4.17
CA GLY A 115 1.95 4.87 -4.26
C GLY A 115 2.87 5.21 -5.43
N ILE A 116 4.02 4.55 -5.48
CA ILE A 116 4.89 4.51 -6.64
C ILE A 116 5.16 3.06 -7.02
N LEU A 117 5.06 2.76 -8.31
CA LEU A 117 5.34 1.46 -8.89
C LEU A 117 6.65 1.54 -9.67
N VAL A 118 7.54 0.59 -9.41
CA VAL A 118 8.82 0.42 -10.08
C VAL A 118 9.05 -1.04 -10.45
N PRO A 119 9.76 -1.34 -11.54
CA PRO A 119 10.32 -2.67 -11.75
C PRO A 119 11.50 -2.93 -10.79
N ASP A 120 11.68 -4.18 -10.36
CA ASP A 120 12.98 -4.63 -9.87
C ASP A 120 13.91 -5.04 -11.03
N GLU A 121 15.15 -5.43 -10.71
CA GLU A 121 16.13 -5.84 -11.71
C GLU A 121 15.73 -7.08 -12.52
N ARG A 122 14.68 -7.80 -12.12
CA ARG A 122 14.12 -8.96 -12.83
C ARG A 122 12.83 -8.60 -13.57
N GLY A 123 12.48 -7.31 -13.64
CA GLY A 123 11.24 -6.81 -14.24
C GLY A 123 9.98 -7.05 -13.40
N ALA A 124 10.10 -7.50 -12.15
CA ALA A 124 8.93 -7.70 -11.30
C ALA A 124 8.40 -6.37 -10.78
N ALA A 125 7.09 -6.15 -10.90
CA ALA A 125 6.44 -4.94 -10.40
C ALA A 125 6.45 -4.88 -8.86
N VAL A 126 6.96 -3.77 -8.32
CA VAL A 126 7.07 -3.48 -6.87
C VAL A 126 6.43 -2.14 -6.59
N ALA A 127 5.47 -2.11 -5.67
CA ALA A 127 4.86 -0.88 -5.20
C ALA A 127 5.41 -0.46 -3.83
N TYR A 128 5.66 0.83 -3.67
CA TYR A 128 5.96 1.49 -2.41
C TYR A 128 4.83 2.44 -2.08
N MET A 129 4.41 2.47 -0.82
CA MET A 129 3.44 3.43 -0.32
C MET A 129 4.13 4.77 -0.07
N ILE A 130 3.57 5.87 -0.57
CA ILE A 130 4.13 7.20 -0.36
C ILE A 130 3.65 7.72 0.99
N CYS A 131 4.58 8.34 1.73
CA CYS A 131 4.34 8.86 3.07
C CYS A 131 4.76 10.32 3.20
N GLU A 132 4.10 11.00 4.13
CA GLU A 132 4.37 12.37 4.54
C GLU A 132 4.48 12.46 6.09
N PRO A 133 4.97 13.58 6.64
CA PRO A 133 4.91 13.82 8.07
C PRO A 133 3.47 13.66 8.59
N ALA A 134 3.30 12.96 9.71
CA ALA A 134 1.98 12.79 10.29
C ALA A 134 1.39 14.14 10.72
N SER A 135 0.09 14.30 10.51
CA SER A 135 -0.65 15.35 11.20
C SER A 135 -0.66 15.11 12.72
N HIS A 136 -1.03 16.14 13.47
CA HIS A 136 -1.23 16.02 14.90
C HIS A 136 -2.28 14.95 15.25
N TYR A 137 -3.41 14.91 14.54
CA TYR A 137 -4.48 13.97 14.83
C TYR A 137 -4.08 12.53 14.50
N TYR A 138 -3.44 12.29 13.35
CA TYR A 138 -2.90 10.97 13.01
C TYR A 138 -1.86 10.50 14.05
N GLN A 139 -1.01 11.41 14.53
CA GLN A 139 -0.02 11.11 15.56
C GLN A 139 -0.67 10.81 16.92
N VAL A 140 -1.72 11.53 17.33
CA VAL A 140 -2.46 11.22 18.55
C VAL A 140 -3.10 9.83 18.45
N MET A 141 -3.74 9.54 17.32
CA MET A 141 -4.45 8.29 17.07
C MET A 141 -3.51 7.08 17.00
N THR A 142 -2.43 7.16 16.23
CA THR A 142 -1.58 5.99 15.89
C THR A 142 -0.22 6.00 16.57
N ARG A 143 0.15 7.12 17.22
CA ARG A 143 1.50 7.42 17.74
C ARG A 143 2.58 7.56 16.67
N SER A 144 2.27 7.39 15.39
CA SER A 144 3.25 7.45 14.30
C SER A 144 3.54 8.89 13.90
N THR A 145 4.82 9.17 13.61
CA THR A 145 5.29 10.47 13.11
C THR A 145 5.25 10.58 11.58
N ARG A 146 4.78 9.51 10.91
CA ARG A 146 4.67 9.39 9.46
C ARG A 146 3.31 8.80 9.13
N MET A 147 2.63 9.38 8.14
CA MET A 147 1.33 8.92 7.65
C MET A 147 1.40 8.69 6.14
N PRO A 148 0.56 7.81 5.57
CA PRO A 148 0.47 7.68 4.12
C PRO A 148 -0.07 8.98 3.50
N VAL A 149 0.32 9.27 2.27
CA VAL A 149 -0.30 10.33 1.47
C VAL A 149 -1.66 9.82 1.00
N LEU A 150 -2.73 10.33 1.63
CA LEU A 150 -4.11 9.96 1.30
C LEU A 150 -4.59 10.74 0.06
N ILE A 151 -5.38 10.10 -0.77
CA ILE A 151 -5.90 10.70 -2.00
C ILE A 151 -7.06 11.65 -1.64
N GLU A 152 -6.89 12.95 -1.95
CA GLU A 152 -7.90 14.01 -1.74
C GLU A 152 -8.44 14.09 -0.29
N GLU A 153 -7.63 13.66 0.67
CA GLU A 153 -8.01 13.52 2.07
C GLU A 153 -6.84 13.89 2.97
N ARG A 154 -7.13 14.42 4.16
CA ARG A 154 -6.15 14.54 5.24
C ARG A 154 -6.78 14.17 6.57
N ILE A 155 -6.02 13.42 7.36
CA ILE A 155 -6.34 12.99 8.72
C ILE A 155 -5.45 13.74 9.67
#